data_AF-I3RA12-F1
#
_entry.id   AF-I3RA12-F1
#
_cell.length_a   1.000
_cell.length_b   1.000
_cell.length_c   1.000
_cell.angle_alpha   90.00
_cell.angle_beta   90.00
_cell.angle_gamma   90.00
#
_symmetry.space_group_name_H-M   'P 1'
#
loop_
_entity.id
_entity.type
_entity.pdbx_description
1 polymer ?
#
loop_
_entity_poly.entity_id
_entity_poly.type
_entity_poly.pdbx_seq_one_letter_code
_entity_poly.pdbx_strand_id
1 'polypeptide(L)'
;MKRPLLVFVTVLLVFGVTLTVATPAASVEQTNATASEPGPTVSTVIAVQDTTVDQSMRIAEFQSRLTAAETTASRARVVAGELDRVETRLDTLETRLDRYQEARENGSISPDIYSTRVAPVVASARSLDARVDRIRIATDRIDAETLRDANVTQARIETVQSRIDRVVAVDEAAVEPGTFGPKFYRQIATVVESYNNAEAVDLGVLGSHINGERINLHITTADGDTAVVSFRMTGNNRIRDLRAGPHPDATLRVTTDESTARRLLNDDHPGVAVSRAVVDGEIRIDGIGRYNAVKWLFLTTALDTIREIASRFGLMVFCL
;
A
#
# COMPACT_ATOMS: atom_id res chain seq x y z
N MET A 1 5.95 -0.86 67.47
CA MET A 1 6.83 -0.52 66.33
C MET A 1 6.55 -1.48 65.18
N LYS A 2 6.45 -0.94 63.96
CA LYS A 2 5.83 -1.55 62.78
C LYS A 2 6.70 -2.66 62.17
N ARG A 3 6.06 -3.77 61.79
CA ARG A 3 6.64 -4.88 60.99
C ARG A 3 6.87 -4.42 59.54
N PRO A 4 7.96 -4.84 58.86
CA PRO A 4 7.95 -4.90 57.40
C PRO A 4 7.59 -6.31 56.91
N LEU A 5 6.64 -6.30 56.00
CA LEU A 5 5.91 -7.38 55.37
C LEU A 5 6.73 -8.01 54.24
N LEU A 6 6.75 -9.34 54.24
CA LEU A 6 7.16 -10.23 53.16
C LEU A 6 6.16 -10.09 51.98
N VAL A 7 6.64 -9.79 50.77
CA VAL A 7 5.83 -9.91 49.53
C VAL A 7 6.60 -10.75 48.51
N PHE A 8 6.11 -11.98 48.38
CA PHE A 8 6.31 -12.91 47.27
C PHE A 8 5.71 -12.31 45.98
N VAL A 9 6.47 -12.31 44.87
CA VAL A 9 5.87 -12.40 43.53
C VAL A 9 6.65 -13.45 42.74
N THR A 10 6.04 -14.62 42.70
CA THR A 10 6.35 -15.79 41.89
C THR A 10 6.03 -15.47 40.42
N VAL A 11 6.99 -15.58 39.50
CA VAL A 11 6.70 -15.66 38.06
C VAL A 11 7.07 -17.05 37.59
N LEU A 12 6.08 -17.68 36.98
CA LEU A 12 6.01 -19.06 36.54
C LEU A 12 7.12 -19.40 35.53
N LEU A 13 7.92 -20.37 35.94
CA LEU A 13 8.84 -21.15 35.13
C LEU A 13 8.06 -22.41 34.73
N VAL A 14 7.36 -22.39 33.59
CA VAL A 14 6.81 -23.62 32.99
C VAL A 14 7.93 -24.26 32.18
N PHE A 15 8.69 -25.11 32.87
CA PHE A 15 9.50 -26.13 32.24
C PHE A 15 8.62 -27.15 31.51
N GLY A 16 9.09 -27.59 30.35
CA GLY A 16 8.43 -28.56 29.49
C GLY A 16 8.19 -29.89 30.20
N VAL A 17 6.93 -30.32 30.16
CA VAL A 17 6.58 -31.74 30.30
C VAL A 17 6.50 -32.30 28.89
N THR A 18 7.43 -33.18 28.55
CA THR A 18 7.32 -34.05 27.37
C THR A 18 6.34 -35.18 27.69
N LEU A 19 5.11 -35.07 27.18
CA LEU A 19 4.21 -36.22 27.09
C LEU A 19 4.39 -36.87 25.71
N THR A 20 5.15 -37.96 25.68
CA THR A 20 5.20 -38.87 24.54
C THR A 20 3.93 -39.71 24.54
N VAL A 21 2.94 -39.32 23.74
CA VAL A 21 1.78 -40.16 23.43
C VAL A 21 1.99 -40.78 22.07
N ALA A 22 2.36 -42.07 22.07
CA ALA A 22 2.34 -42.88 20.87
C ALA A 22 0.89 -43.10 20.43
N THR A 23 0.55 -42.72 19.20
CA THR A 23 -0.68 -43.14 18.52
C THR A 23 -0.31 -43.79 17.17
N PRO A 24 -1.09 -44.79 16.72
CA PRO A 24 -0.66 -45.72 15.68
C PRO A 24 -0.67 -45.10 14.29
N ALA A 25 0.20 -45.63 13.44
CA ALA A 25 0.25 -45.32 12.02
C ALA A 25 -1.09 -45.64 11.33
N ALA A 26 -1.64 -44.64 10.65
CA ALA A 26 -2.64 -44.82 9.60
C ALA A 26 -2.06 -44.22 8.31
N SER A 27 -1.68 -45.09 7.39
CA SER A 27 -1.34 -44.74 6.01
C SER A 27 -2.63 -44.70 5.20
N VAL A 28 -3.02 -43.57 4.62
CA VAL A 28 -3.83 -43.50 3.38
C VAL A 28 -3.55 -42.18 2.63
N GLU A 29 -3.20 -42.37 1.36
CA GLU A 29 -3.30 -41.52 0.16
C GLU A 29 -2.72 -40.10 0.10
N GLN A 30 -1.60 -40.07 -0.61
CA GLN A 30 -1.21 -39.06 -1.58
C GLN A 30 -2.36 -38.73 -2.57
N THR A 31 -2.92 -37.53 -2.49
CA THR A 31 -3.55 -36.86 -3.63
C THR A 31 -2.91 -35.50 -3.83
N ASN A 32 -2.38 -35.30 -5.03
CA ASN A 32 -1.61 -34.16 -5.50
C ASN A 32 -2.21 -32.80 -5.09
N ALA A 33 -1.54 -32.09 -4.18
CA ALA A 33 -1.67 -30.64 -4.09
C ALA A 33 -0.84 -30.05 -5.23
N THR A 34 -1.55 -29.60 -6.27
CA THR A 34 -1.03 -28.73 -7.31
C THR A 34 -0.14 -27.65 -6.72
N ALA A 35 1.06 -27.53 -7.30
CA ALA A 35 2.02 -26.49 -7.04
C ALA A 35 1.33 -25.14 -6.83
N SER A 36 1.63 -24.51 -5.70
CA SER A 36 1.28 -23.10 -5.47
C SER A 36 1.77 -22.29 -6.66
N GLU A 37 0.83 -21.77 -7.43
CA GLU A 37 1.12 -20.75 -8.41
C GLU A 37 1.87 -19.61 -7.71
N PRO A 38 2.95 -19.08 -8.32
CA PRO A 38 3.61 -17.90 -7.81
C PRO A 38 2.58 -16.79 -7.71
N GLY A 39 2.27 -16.38 -6.47
CA GLY A 39 1.49 -15.16 -6.23
C GLY A 39 2.17 -14.00 -6.96
N PRO A 40 1.41 -13.09 -7.56
CA PRO A 40 1.89 -12.23 -8.65
C PRO A 40 3.13 -11.48 -8.20
N THR A 41 4.26 -11.86 -8.77
CA THR A 41 5.53 -11.16 -8.62
C THR A 41 5.40 -9.77 -9.22
N VAL A 42 6.33 -8.92 -8.79
CA VAL A 42 6.62 -7.52 -9.15
C VAL A 42 6.74 -7.32 -10.68
N SER A 43 5.66 -7.55 -11.41
CA SER A 43 5.51 -7.31 -12.85
C SER A 43 4.63 -6.08 -13.13
N THR A 44 4.02 -5.53 -12.09
CA THR A 44 3.16 -4.33 -12.14
C THR A 44 3.96 -3.02 -12.31
N VAL A 45 5.29 -3.09 -12.38
CA VAL A 45 6.18 -1.93 -12.62
C VAL A 45 6.58 -1.81 -14.10
N ILE A 46 6.11 -2.71 -14.98
CA ILE A 46 6.12 -2.48 -16.43
C ILE A 46 4.68 -2.32 -16.92
N ALA A 47 4.02 -1.23 -16.51
CA ALA A 47 2.75 -0.77 -17.08
C ALA A 47 2.93 0.56 -17.84
N VAL A 48 4.12 0.80 -18.38
CA VAL A 48 4.42 1.95 -19.26
C VAL A 48 4.41 1.55 -20.74
N GLN A 49 4.34 0.25 -21.06
CA GLN A 49 4.36 -0.22 -22.45
C GLN A 49 2.98 -0.46 -23.09
N ASP A 50 1.89 -0.58 -22.31
CA ASP A 50 0.52 -0.71 -22.88
C ASP A 50 -0.21 0.63 -23.06
N THR A 51 0.08 1.63 -22.24
CA THR A 51 -0.59 2.94 -22.32
C THR A 51 -0.10 3.77 -23.51
N THR A 52 1.19 3.75 -23.84
CA THR A 52 1.73 4.53 -24.96
C THR A 52 1.27 4.00 -26.33
N VAL A 53 1.15 2.67 -26.45
CA VAL A 53 0.70 2.00 -27.68
C VAL A 53 -0.80 2.26 -27.91
N ASP A 54 -1.64 2.17 -26.87
CA ASP A 54 -3.08 2.47 -26.95
C ASP A 54 -3.34 3.97 -27.25
N GLN A 55 -2.58 4.90 -26.66
CA GLN A 55 -2.74 6.33 -26.94
C GLN A 55 -2.38 6.70 -28.38
N SER A 56 -1.27 6.17 -28.90
CA SER A 56 -0.83 6.44 -30.28
C SER A 56 -1.82 5.88 -31.30
N MET A 57 -2.38 4.71 -31.02
CA MET A 57 -3.41 4.06 -31.85
C MET A 57 -4.69 4.88 -31.91
N ARG A 58 -5.17 5.40 -30.77
CA ARG A 58 -6.39 6.23 -30.71
C ARG A 58 -6.25 7.55 -31.45
N ILE A 59 -5.09 8.20 -31.37
CA ILE A 59 -4.82 9.44 -32.13
C ILE A 59 -4.84 9.16 -33.64
N ALA A 60 -4.20 8.07 -34.07
CA ALA A 60 -4.21 7.66 -35.47
C ALA A 60 -5.62 7.29 -35.95
N GLU A 61 -6.42 6.61 -35.12
CA GLU A 61 -7.81 6.26 -35.43
C GLU A 61 -8.71 7.49 -35.54
N PHE A 62 -8.55 8.47 -34.65
CA PHE A 62 -9.26 9.75 -34.74
C PHE A 62 -8.91 10.47 -36.06
N GLN A 63 -7.63 10.59 -36.38
CA GLN A 63 -7.19 11.23 -37.63
C GLN A 63 -7.66 10.47 -38.88
N SER A 64 -7.65 9.14 -38.83
CA SER A 64 -8.15 8.28 -39.91
C SER A 64 -9.64 8.52 -40.15
N ARG A 65 -10.47 8.49 -39.10
CA ARG A 65 -11.92 8.76 -39.20
C ARG A 65 -12.22 10.19 -39.63
N LEU A 66 -11.42 11.16 -39.17
CA LEU A 66 -11.57 12.55 -39.58
C LEU A 66 -11.25 12.73 -41.08
N THR A 67 -10.25 11.99 -41.60
CA THR A 67 -9.87 12.01 -43.02
C THR A 67 -10.89 11.27 -43.89
N ALA A 68 -11.42 10.15 -43.40
CA ALA A 68 -12.46 9.37 -44.07
C ALA A 68 -13.82 10.08 -44.11
N ALA A 69 -14.04 11.08 -43.25
CA ALA A 69 -15.25 11.87 -43.25
C ALA A 69 -15.27 12.86 -44.44
N GLU A 70 -16.07 12.53 -45.45
CA GLU A 70 -16.16 13.25 -46.72
C GLU A 70 -16.89 14.61 -46.61
N THR A 71 -17.78 14.77 -45.62
CA THR A 71 -18.58 15.99 -45.45
C THR A 71 -18.25 16.71 -44.14
N THR A 72 -18.43 18.03 -44.12
CA THR A 72 -18.24 18.89 -42.92
C THR A 72 -19.09 18.39 -41.75
N ALA A 73 -20.34 18.01 -42.00
CA ALA A 73 -21.22 17.41 -40.98
C ALA A 73 -20.71 16.06 -40.45
N SER A 74 -20.10 15.23 -41.31
CA SER A 74 -19.50 13.96 -40.86
C SER A 74 -18.22 14.18 -40.04
N ARG A 75 -17.41 15.17 -40.41
CA ARG A 75 -16.24 15.57 -39.61
C ARG A 75 -16.68 16.09 -38.24
N ALA A 76 -17.72 16.92 -38.18
CA ALA A 76 -18.27 17.42 -36.91
C ALA A 76 -18.75 16.28 -36.00
N ARG A 77 -19.41 15.25 -36.55
CA ARG A 77 -19.78 14.05 -35.79
C ARG A 77 -18.57 13.25 -35.27
N VAL A 78 -17.49 13.15 -36.05
CA VAL A 78 -16.25 12.49 -35.58
C VAL A 78 -15.63 13.27 -34.43
N VAL A 79 -15.61 14.61 -34.52
CA VAL A 79 -15.13 15.49 -33.45
C VAL A 79 -16.00 15.36 -32.20
N ALA A 80 -17.32 15.38 -32.34
CA ALA A 80 -18.26 15.20 -31.24
C ALA A 80 -18.00 13.90 -30.48
N GLY A 81 -17.89 12.78 -31.21
CA GLY A 81 -17.62 11.49 -30.59
C GLY A 81 -16.23 11.40 -29.95
N GLU A 82 -15.24 12.19 -30.38
CA GLU A 82 -13.95 12.26 -29.70
C GLU A 82 -14.02 13.10 -28.42
N LEU A 83 -14.76 14.21 -28.44
CA LEU A 83 -15.03 15.03 -27.25
C LEU A 83 -15.79 14.23 -26.18
N ASP A 84 -16.82 13.45 -26.56
CA ASP A 84 -17.55 12.55 -25.65
C ASP A 84 -16.62 11.53 -24.97
N ARG A 85 -15.66 10.98 -25.72
CA ARG A 85 -14.67 10.02 -25.17
C ARG A 85 -13.70 10.69 -24.21
N VAL A 86 -13.29 11.93 -24.49
CA VAL A 86 -12.46 12.70 -23.57
C VAL A 86 -13.21 12.95 -22.28
N GLU A 87 -14.46 13.41 -22.35
CA GLU A 87 -15.32 13.64 -21.18
C GLU A 87 -15.50 12.38 -20.34
N THR A 88 -15.88 11.26 -20.95
CA THR A 88 -16.05 9.97 -20.25
C THR A 88 -14.77 9.54 -19.53
N ARG A 89 -13.61 9.75 -20.17
CA ARG A 89 -12.33 9.42 -19.55
C ARG A 89 -12.00 10.38 -18.42
N LEU A 90 -12.30 11.66 -18.57
CA LEU A 90 -12.10 12.67 -17.55
C LEU A 90 -12.95 12.40 -16.30
N ASP A 91 -14.23 12.03 -16.46
CA ASP A 91 -15.11 11.60 -15.35
C ASP A 91 -14.46 10.48 -14.52
N THR A 92 -13.84 9.51 -15.21
CA THR A 92 -13.14 8.39 -14.56
C THR A 92 -11.91 8.86 -13.77
N LEU A 93 -11.17 9.84 -14.31
CA LEU A 93 -9.98 10.39 -13.66
C LEU A 93 -10.35 11.23 -12.44
N GLU A 94 -11.36 12.10 -12.55
CA GLU A 94 -11.92 12.89 -11.45
C GLU A 94 -12.43 11.98 -10.33
N THR A 95 -13.28 10.99 -10.64
CA THR A 95 -13.79 10.02 -9.64
C THR A 95 -12.66 9.25 -8.94
N ARG A 96 -11.56 8.99 -9.64
CA ARG A 96 -10.41 8.30 -9.06
C ARG A 96 -9.60 9.23 -8.17
N LEU A 97 -9.44 10.48 -8.57
CA LEU A 97 -8.79 11.52 -7.80
C LEU A 97 -9.55 11.78 -6.48
N ASP A 98 -10.86 11.96 -6.55
CA ASP A 98 -11.72 12.21 -5.37
C ASP A 98 -11.57 11.09 -4.33
N ARG A 99 -11.57 9.82 -4.79
CA ARG A 99 -11.33 8.66 -3.92
C ARG A 99 -9.99 8.69 -3.21
N TYR A 100 -8.94 9.18 -3.87
CA TYR A 100 -7.63 9.30 -3.23
C TYR A 100 -7.58 10.48 -2.26
N GLN A 101 -8.26 11.58 -2.58
CA GLN A 101 -8.37 12.74 -1.68
C GLN A 101 -9.10 12.35 -0.40
N GLU A 102 -10.26 11.69 -0.51
CA GLU A 102 -11.01 11.18 0.63
C GLU A 102 -10.17 10.19 1.46
N ALA A 103 -9.46 9.27 0.80
CA ALA A 103 -8.58 8.33 1.49
C ALA A 103 -7.41 9.02 2.22
N ARG A 104 -6.94 10.16 1.73
CA ARG A 104 -5.91 10.98 2.41
C ARG A 104 -6.53 11.69 3.62
N GLU A 105 -7.68 12.33 3.42
CA GLU A 105 -8.38 13.09 4.46
C GLU A 105 -8.79 12.21 5.65
N ASN A 106 -9.23 10.98 5.39
CA ASN A 106 -9.59 10.02 6.44
C ASN A 106 -8.39 9.22 6.98
N GLY A 107 -7.17 9.50 6.50
CA GLY A 107 -5.93 8.86 6.95
C GLY A 107 -5.74 7.41 6.48
N SER A 108 -6.56 6.92 5.54
CA SER A 108 -6.44 5.57 4.96
C SER A 108 -5.28 5.44 3.96
N ILE A 109 -4.69 6.54 3.49
CA ILE A 109 -3.41 6.56 2.78
C ILE A 109 -2.53 7.71 3.27
N SER A 110 -1.22 7.47 3.34
CA SER A 110 -0.26 8.53 3.68
C SER A 110 -0.09 9.52 2.51
N PRO A 111 0.47 10.72 2.75
CA PRO A 111 0.78 11.69 1.70
C PRO A 111 1.61 11.10 0.54
N ASP A 112 2.57 10.22 0.84
CA ASP A 112 3.40 9.54 -0.16
C ASP A 112 2.63 8.56 -1.05
N ILE A 113 1.67 7.85 -0.46
CA ILE A 113 0.82 6.95 -1.22
C ILE A 113 -0.18 7.73 -2.03
N TYR A 114 -0.70 8.82 -1.49
CA TYR A 114 -1.51 9.76 -2.25
C TYR A 114 -0.76 10.28 -3.49
N SER A 115 0.46 10.83 -3.34
CA SER A 115 1.23 11.35 -4.48
C SER A 115 1.53 10.28 -5.53
N THR A 116 1.93 9.08 -5.09
CA THR A 116 2.18 7.92 -5.98
C THR A 116 0.92 7.49 -6.76
N ARG A 117 -0.26 7.57 -6.12
CA ARG A 117 -1.54 7.16 -6.72
C ARG A 117 -2.13 8.22 -7.63
N VAL A 118 -1.88 9.50 -7.35
CA VAL A 118 -2.34 10.66 -8.12
C VAL A 118 -1.50 10.90 -9.37
N ALA A 119 -0.18 10.66 -9.34
CA ALA A 119 0.70 10.94 -10.48
C ALA A 119 0.24 10.29 -11.81
N PRO A 120 -0.20 9.02 -11.87
CA PRO A 120 -0.75 8.44 -13.10
C PRO A 120 -2.08 9.07 -13.55
N VAL A 121 -2.88 9.60 -12.63
CA VAL A 121 -4.15 10.29 -12.91
C VAL A 121 -3.86 11.62 -13.60
N VAL A 122 -2.94 12.41 -13.04
CA VAL A 122 -2.46 13.67 -13.62
C VAL A 122 -1.84 13.43 -15.00
N ALA A 123 -0.94 12.44 -15.13
CA ALA A 123 -0.32 12.13 -16.41
C ALA A 123 -1.37 11.76 -17.48
N SER A 124 -2.41 11.03 -17.09
CA SER A 124 -3.54 10.73 -17.98
C SER A 124 -4.33 12.00 -18.35
N ALA A 125 -4.55 12.92 -17.41
CA ALA A 125 -5.22 14.20 -17.66
C ALA A 125 -4.43 15.08 -18.64
N ARG A 126 -3.09 15.18 -18.50
CA ARG A 126 -2.21 15.86 -19.47
C ARG A 126 -2.31 15.24 -20.87
N SER A 127 -2.47 13.92 -20.97
CA SER A 127 -2.71 13.26 -22.25
C SER A 127 -4.08 13.58 -22.83
N LEU A 128 -5.11 13.82 -21.99
CA LEU A 128 -6.41 14.31 -22.46
C LEU A 128 -6.32 15.74 -22.95
N ASP A 129 -5.55 16.59 -22.27
CA ASP A 129 -5.34 17.99 -22.66
C ASP A 129 -4.83 18.11 -24.10
N ALA A 130 -3.76 17.37 -24.42
CA ALA A 130 -3.20 17.30 -25.77
C ALA A 130 -4.23 16.79 -26.83
N ARG A 131 -5.19 15.96 -26.43
CA ARG A 131 -6.28 15.50 -27.31
C ARG A 131 -7.33 16.60 -27.51
N VAL A 132 -7.68 17.37 -26.47
CA VAL A 132 -8.59 18.52 -26.59
C VAL A 132 -7.99 19.61 -27.47
N ASP A 133 -6.69 19.87 -27.36
CA ASP A 133 -6.00 20.79 -28.27
C ASP A 133 -6.13 20.38 -29.73
N ARG A 134 -6.03 19.07 -30.00
CA ARG A 134 -6.19 18.52 -31.35
C ARG A 134 -7.65 18.55 -31.83
N ILE A 135 -8.61 18.37 -30.93
CA ILE A 135 -10.04 18.62 -31.21
C ILE A 135 -10.22 20.08 -31.64
N ARG A 136 -9.63 21.04 -30.91
CA ARG A 136 -9.72 22.47 -31.22
C ARG A 136 -9.17 22.79 -32.63
N ILE A 137 -8.01 22.23 -32.97
CA ILE A 137 -7.44 22.37 -34.32
C ILE A 137 -8.37 21.78 -35.40
N ALA A 138 -9.05 20.67 -35.11
CA ALA A 138 -9.99 20.06 -36.04
C ALA A 138 -11.27 20.90 -36.21
N THR A 139 -11.73 21.58 -35.15
CA THR A 139 -12.89 22.48 -35.21
C THR A 139 -12.64 23.73 -36.04
N ASP A 140 -11.40 24.22 -36.13
CA ASP A 140 -11.04 25.42 -36.93
C ASP A 140 -11.36 25.27 -38.43
N ARG A 141 -11.59 24.05 -38.90
CA ARG A 141 -11.89 23.70 -40.31
C ARG A 141 -13.37 23.42 -40.57
N ILE A 142 -14.23 23.62 -39.58
CA ILE A 142 -15.67 23.34 -39.63
C ILE A 142 -16.40 24.63 -39.24
N ASP A 143 -17.46 24.98 -39.97
CA ASP A 143 -18.25 26.16 -39.63
C ASP A 143 -18.99 26.00 -38.29
N ALA A 144 -19.24 27.13 -37.62
CA ALA A 144 -19.78 27.15 -36.27
C ALA A 144 -21.22 26.61 -36.18
N GLU A 145 -22.00 26.66 -37.26
CA GLU A 145 -23.37 26.13 -37.28
C GLU A 145 -23.33 24.60 -37.26
N THR A 146 -22.56 24.00 -38.16
CA THR A 146 -22.36 22.54 -38.21
C THR A 146 -21.77 21.98 -36.92
N LEU A 147 -20.85 22.72 -36.27
CA LEU A 147 -20.31 22.33 -34.97
C LEU A 147 -21.36 22.37 -33.86
N ARG A 148 -22.24 23.39 -33.84
CA ARG A 148 -23.35 23.48 -32.87
C ARG A 148 -24.35 22.35 -33.05
N ASP A 149 -24.69 22.01 -34.29
CA ASP A 149 -25.59 20.90 -34.60
C ASP A 149 -25.03 19.55 -34.11
N ALA A 150 -23.71 19.40 -34.13
CA ALA A 150 -23.01 18.24 -33.58
C ALA A 150 -22.76 18.32 -32.06
N ASN A 151 -23.28 19.33 -31.37
CA ASN A 151 -23.05 19.61 -29.95
C ASN A 151 -21.55 19.80 -29.59
N VAL A 152 -20.77 20.36 -30.52
CA VAL A 152 -19.36 20.73 -30.33
C VAL A 152 -19.29 22.25 -30.22
N THR A 153 -19.63 22.79 -29.06
CA THR A 153 -19.57 24.24 -28.81
C THR A 153 -18.24 24.63 -28.18
N GLN A 154 -17.80 25.88 -28.43
CA GLN A 154 -16.61 26.42 -27.77
C GLN A 154 -16.74 26.35 -26.23
N ALA A 155 -17.89 26.71 -25.69
CA ALA A 155 -18.17 26.64 -24.25
C ALA A 155 -18.01 25.21 -23.69
N ARG A 156 -18.40 24.18 -24.46
CA ARG A 156 -18.22 22.79 -24.06
C ARG A 156 -16.75 22.40 -24.05
N ILE A 157 -16.00 22.75 -25.09
CA ILE A 157 -14.54 22.51 -25.15
C ILE A 157 -13.84 23.19 -23.97
N GLU A 158 -14.15 24.46 -23.70
CA GLU A 158 -13.61 25.23 -22.57
C GLU A 158 -13.95 24.59 -21.21
N THR A 159 -15.17 24.06 -21.06
CA THR A 159 -15.58 23.33 -19.85
C THR A 159 -14.73 22.08 -19.64
N VAL A 160 -14.50 21.30 -20.70
CA VAL A 160 -13.66 20.08 -20.61
C VAL A 160 -12.23 20.40 -20.23
N GLN A 161 -11.61 21.42 -20.84
CA GLN A 161 -10.23 21.75 -20.46
C GLN A 161 -10.12 22.44 -19.11
N SER A 162 -11.09 23.26 -18.71
CA SER A 162 -11.14 23.77 -17.31
C SER A 162 -11.23 22.63 -16.28
N ARG A 163 -11.88 21.51 -16.62
CA ARG A 163 -11.93 20.31 -15.78
C ARG A 163 -10.59 19.57 -15.75
N ILE A 164 -9.95 19.42 -16.91
CA ILE A 164 -8.60 18.84 -17.02
C ILE A 164 -7.60 19.65 -16.19
N ASP A 165 -7.61 20.98 -16.31
CA ASP A 165 -6.72 21.88 -15.58
C ASP A 165 -6.83 21.70 -14.07
N ARG A 166 -8.05 21.52 -13.55
CA ARG A 166 -8.26 21.22 -12.11
C ARG A 166 -7.59 19.93 -11.68
N VAL A 167 -7.66 18.88 -12.51
CA VAL A 167 -7.00 17.59 -12.21
C VAL A 167 -5.48 17.75 -12.30
N VAL A 168 -4.98 18.49 -13.29
CA VAL A 168 -3.53 18.72 -13.48
C VAL A 168 -2.94 19.54 -12.33
N ALA A 169 -3.67 20.54 -11.83
CA ALA A 169 -3.25 21.38 -10.70
C ALA A 169 -3.01 20.58 -9.40
N VAL A 170 -3.59 19.37 -9.28
CA VAL A 170 -3.32 18.50 -8.11
C VAL A 170 -1.88 18.02 -8.08
N ASP A 171 -1.19 17.86 -9.22
CA ASP A 171 0.22 17.46 -9.26
C ASP A 171 1.09 18.41 -8.44
N GLU A 172 0.94 19.71 -8.67
CA GLU A 172 1.72 20.75 -8.01
C GLU A 172 1.43 20.79 -6.50
N ALA A 173 0.19 20.52 -6.10
CA ALA A 173 -0.23 20.45 -4.70
C ALA A 173 0.09 19.10 -4.01
N ALA A 174 0.34 18.04 -4.78
CA ALA A 174 0.63 16.69 -4.28
C ALA A 174 2.15 16.40 -4.21
N VAL A 175 2.98 17.21 -4.89
CA VAL A 175 4.45 17.12 -4.90
C VAL A 175 5.04 17.84 -3.69
N GLU A 176 4.60 17.47 -2.49
CA GLU A 176 5.56 17.45 -1.38
C GLU A 176 6.28 16.11 -1.47
N PRO A 177 7.61 16.07 -1.67
CA PRO A 177 8.36 14.82 -1.66
C PRO A 177 8.31 14.26 -0.25
N GLY A 178 7.31 13.42 0.03
CA GLY A 178 7.15 12.85 1.34
C GLY A 178 8.30 11.90 1.67
N THR A 179 8.57 11.81 2.97
CA THR A 179 9.70 11.07 3.54
C THR A 179 9.67 9.58 3.15
N PHE A 180 8.50 9.01 2.85
CA PHE A 180 8.30 7.61 2.54
C PHE A 180 7.84 7.36 1.09
N GLY A 181 8.53 7.93 0.10
CA GLY A 181 8.19 7.76 -1.32
C GLY A 181 8.37 6.34 -1.91
N PRO A 182 8.16 6.15 -3.23
CA PRO A 182 8.19 4.83 -3.89
C PRO A 182 9.45 4.00 -3.66
N LYS A 183 10.61 4.63 -3.46
CA LYS A 183 11.87 3.94 -3.16
C LYS A 183 11.80 3.20 -1.82
N PHE A 184 11.20 3.81 -0.80
CA PHE A 184 11.03 3.22 0.52
C PHE A 184 10.17 1.95 0.46
N TYR A 185 8.99 2.02 -0.17
CA TYR A 185 8.12 0.84 -0.29
C TYR A 185 8.73 -0.27 -1.14
N ARG A 186 9.51 0.06 -2.17
CA ARG A 186 10.28 -0.95 -2.93
C ARG A 186 11.33 -1.63 -2.07
N GLN A 187 12.05 -0.88 -1.23
CA GLN A 187 13.03 -1.44 -0.30
C GLN A 187 12.37 -2.41 0.68
N ILE A 188 11.20 -2.05 1.24
CA ILE A 188 10.43 -2.96 2.11
C ILE A 188 10.02 -4.23 1.37
N ALA A 189 9.55 -4.13 0.12
CA ALA A 189 9.20 -5.30 -0.67
C ALA A 189 10.40 -6.25 -0.87
N THR A 190 11.60 -5.69 -1.14
CA THR A 190 12.84 -6.46 -1.24
C THR A 190 13.18 -7.18 0.08
N VAL A 191 13.04 -6.50 1.22
CA VAL A 191 13.30 -7.11 2.53
C VAL A 191 12.28 -8.23 2.83
N VAL A 192 11.01 -8.01 2.51
CA VAL A 192 9.96 -9.02 2.67
C VAL A 192 10.22 -10.26 1.80
N GLU A 193 10.69 -10.06 0.57
CA GLU A 193 11.09 -11.15 -0.31
C GLU A 193 12.27 -11.95 0.27
N SER A 194 13.30 -11.25 0.77
CA SER A 194 14.42 -11.88 1.46
C SER A 194 13.96 -12.69 2.69
N TYR A 195 13.11 -12.09 3.53
CA TYR A 195 12.52 -12.74 4.70
C TYR A 195 11.70 -14.00 4.33
N ASN A 196 10.93 -13.94 3.24
CA ASN A 196 10.12 -15.06 2.78
C ASN A 196 10.94 -16.19 2.13
N ASN A 197 12.14 -15.90 1.65
CA ASN A 197 13.05 -16.87 1.03
C ASN A 197 14.04 -17.48 2.04
N ALA A 198 14.29 -16.82 3.18
CA ALA A 198 15.13 -17.35 4.24
C ALA A 198 14.55 -18.64 4.83
N GLU A 199 15.39 -19.48 5.46
CA GLU A 199 14.91 -20.58 6.31
C GLU A 199 14.03 -20.05 7.44
N ALA A 200 13.21 -20.93 8.04
CA ALA A 200 12.22 -20.53 9.04
C ALA A 200 12.86 -19.66 10.13
N VAL A 201 12.47 -18.38 10.15
CA VAL A 201 13.00 -17.40 11.10
C VAL A 201 12.36 -17.68 12.45
N ASP A 202 13.19 -18.01 13.44
CA ASP A 202 12.73 -18.11 14.81
C ASP A 202 12.48 -16.70 15.36
N LEU A 203 11.20 -16.39 15.60
CA LEU A 203 10.76 -15.15 16.21
C LEU A 203 10.50 -15.32 17.72
N GLY A 204 10.93 -16.46 18.28
CA GLY A 204 10.70 -16.85 19.66
C GLY A 204 9.20 -16.84 19.99
N VAL A 205 8.89 -16.36 21.20
CA VAL A 205 7.51 -16.26 21.69
C VAL A 205 6.59 -15.44 20.77
N LEU A 206 7.12 -14.47 20.02
CA LEU A 206 6.34 -13.63 19.12
C LEU A 206 5.79 -14.42 17.92
N GLY A 207 6.55 -15.38 17.41
CA GLY A 207 6.19 -16.15 16.21
C GLY A 207 4.86 -16.87 16.35
N SER A 208 4.57 -17.42 17.53
CA SER A 208 3.30 -18.10 17.80
C SER A 208 2.10 -17.14 17.89
N HIS A 209 2.35 -15.87 18.19
CA HIS A 209 1.32 -14.88 18.46
C HIS A 209 0.98 -13.97 17.27
N ILE A 210 1.90 -13.81 16.32
CA ILE A 210 1.65 -13.03 15.09
C ILE A 210 1.18 -13.89 13.92
N ASN A 211 1.23 -15.21 14.06
CA ASN A 211 0.81 -16.15 13.02
C ASN A 211 -0.68 -15.94 12.65
N GLY A 212 -0.96 -15.86 11.34
CA GLY A 212 -2.31 -15.69 10.81
C GLY A 212 -2.87 -14.27 10.92
N GLU A 213 -2.15 -13.35 11.56
CA GLU A 213 -2.63 -12.00 11.85
C GLU A 213 -2.49 -11.06 10.64
N ARG A 214 -3.34 -10.03 10.60
CA ARG A 214 -3.31 -8.94 9.62
C ARG A 214 -2.75 -7.71 10.32
N ILE A 215 -1.62 -7.20 9.85
CA ILE A 215 -0.82 -6.21 10.55
C ILE A 215 -0.85 -4.88 9.79
N ASN A 216 -1.10 -3.79 10.51
CA ASN A 216 -0.77 -2.43 10.08
C ASN A 216 0.50 -1.99 10.82
N LEU A 217 1.62 -1.89 10.11
CA LEU A 217 2.89 -1.34 10.59
C LEU A 217 2.93 0.17 10.32
N HIS A 218 2.92 0.97 11.39
CA HIS A 218 3.07 2.41 11.39
C HIS A 218 4.52 2.78 11.67
N ILE A 219 5.12 3.56 10.78
CA ILE A 219 6.51 4.03 10.87
C ILE A 219 6.44 5.55 10.90
N THR A 220 6.85 6.14 12.03
CA THR A 220 6.74 7.59 12.25
C THR A 220 8.11 8.26 12.20
N THR A 221 8.23 9.37 11.47
CA THR A 221 9.44 10.20 11.42
C THR A 221 9.53 11.06 12.69
N ALA A 222 10.70 11.68 12.90
CA ALA A 222 10.86 12.65 13.98
C ALA A 222 9.91 13.86 13.84
N ASP A 223 9.56 14.23 12.61
CA ASP A 223 8.67 15.35 12.28
C ASP A 223 7.18 14.98 12.38
N GLY A 224 6.85 13.71 12.69
CA GLY A 224 5.49 13.22 12.89
C GLY A 224 4.82 12.62 11.66
N ASP A 225 5.48 12.61 10.49
CA ASP A 225 4.98 11.92 9.31
C ASP A 225 4.89 10.43 9.57
N THR A 226 3.78 9.80 9.20
CA THR A 226 3.58 8.37 9.42
C THR A 226 3.32 7.64 8.11
N ALA A 227 4.21 6.71 7.75
CA ALA A 227 3.93 5.69 6.75
C ALA A 227 3.21 4.52 7.39
N VAL A 228 2.31 3.89 6.62
CA VAL A 228 1.69 2.63 7.02
C VAL A 228 1.96 1.59 5.96
N VAL A 229 2.42 0.42 6.39
CA VAL A 229 2.57 -0.77 5.57
C VAL A 229 1.66 -1.83 6.15
N SER A 230 0.83 -2.44 5.31
CA SER A 230 -0.03 -3.52 5.76
C SER A 230 0.36 -4.83 5.09
N PHE A 231 0.24 -5.91 5.85
CA PHE A 231 0.50 -7.26 5.35
C PHE A 231 -0.18 -8.31 6.23
N ARG A 232 -0.19 -9.54 5.75
CA ARG A 232 -0.73 -10.69 6.48
C ARG A 232 0.38 -11.70 6.76
N MET A 233 0.40 -12.22 7.98
CA MET A 233 1.21 -13.37 8.35
C MET A 233 0.46 -14.66 8.05
N THR A 234 1.17 -15.62 7.48
CA THR A 234 0.66 -16.96 7.18
C THR A 234 0.93 -17.94 8.32
N GLY A 235 0.37 -19.16 8.20
CA GLY A 235 0.51 -20.29 9.12
C GLY A 235 1.95 -20.68 9.49
N ASN A 236 2.93 -20.29 8.67
CA ASN A 236 4.35 -20.57 8.83
C ASN A 236 5.18 -19.28 8.94
N ASN A 237 4.55 -18.21 9.43
CA ASN A 237 5.16 -16.89 9.61
C ASN A 237 5.71 -16.26 8.33
N ARG A 238 5.20 -16.61 7.14
CA ARG A 238 5.54 -15.89 5.90
C ARG A 238 4.63 -14.69 5.71
N ILE A 239 5.17 -13.63 5.13
CA ILE A 239 4.45 -12.39 4.83
C ILE A 239 3.75 -12.53 3.46
N ARG A 240 2.47 -12.18 3.41
CA ARG A 240 1.64 -12.11 2.19
C ARG A 240 0.86 -10.80 2.18
N ASP A 241 0.25 -10.49 1.04
CA ASP A 241 -0.63 -9.33 0.85
C ASP A 241 0.02 -7.99 1.25
N LEU A 242 1.33 -7.87 1.02
CA LEU A 242 2.08 -6.66 1.31
C LEU A 242 1.55 -5.49 0.48
N ARG A 243 1.24 -4.39 1.15
CA ARG A 243 0.76 -3.17 0.52
C ARG A 243 1.14 -1.94 1.33
N ALA A 244 1.15 -0.81 0.65
CA ALA A 244 1.23 0.47 1.31
C ALA A 244 -0.16 0.98 1.72
N GLY A 245 -0.21 1.69 2.84
CA GLY A 245 -1.41 2.17 3.51
C GLY A 245 -2.01 1.12 4.48
N PRO A 246 -2.86 1.54 5.44
CA PRO A 246 -3.56 0.68 6.39
C PRO A 246 -4.50 -0.35 5.74
N HIS A 247 -4.76 -1.43 6.48
CA HIS A 247 -5.87 -2.35 6.25
C HIS A 247 -6.99 -2.14 7.28
N PRO A 248 -8.25 -1.92 6.84
CA PRO A 248 -9.37 -1.71 7.76
C PRO A 248 -9.73 -2.92 8.61
N ASP A 249 -9.31 -4.12 8.22
CA ASP A 249 -9.58 -5.37 8.95
C ASP A 249 -8.34 -5.85 9.73
N ALA A 250 -7.32 -5.00 9.84
CA ALA A 250 -6.10 -5.32 10.57
C ALA A 250 -6.46 -5.76 11.98
N THR A 251 -5.81 -6.83 12.40
CA THR A 251 -5.99 -7.44 13.70
C THR A 251 -4.90 -7.01 14.67
N LEU A 252 -3.80 -6.44 14.15
CA LEU A 252 -2.68 -5.87 14.90
C LEU A 252 -2.29 -4.49 14.36
N ARG A 253 -1.92 -3.61 15.29
CA ARG A 253 -1.19 -2.37 15.02
C ARG A 253 0.23 -2.54 15.53
N VAL A 254 1.21 -2.35 14.67
CA VAL A 254 2.62 -2.30 15.05
C VAL A 254 3.08 -0.87 14.86
N THR A 255 3.74 -0.26 15.84
CA THR A 255 4.28 1.10 15.73
C THR A 255 5.77 1.10 16.01
N THR A 256 6.52 1.85 15.21
CA THR A 256 7.95 2.08 15.39
C THR A 256 8.34 3.43 14.78
N ASP A 257 9.55 3.90 15.06
CA ASP A 257 10.10 5.10 14.44
C ASP A 257 10.92 4.76 13.16
N GLU A 258 11.15 5.78 12.35
CA GLU A 258 11.90 5.66 11.10
C GLU A 258 13.33 5.15 11.29
N SER A 259 14.02 5.58 12.35
CA SER A 259 15.41 5.19 12.60
C SER A 259 15.52 3.70 12.92
N THR A 260 14.59 3.20 13.74
CA THR A 260 14.43 1.79 14.06
C THR A 260 14.09 0.99 12.81
N ALA A 261 13.10 1.42 12.02
CA ALA A 261 12.73 0.74 10.78
C ALA A 261 13.90 0.65 9.79
N ARG A 262 14.65 1.74 9.58
CA ARG A 262 15.82 1.75 8.69
C ARG A 262 16.92 0.82 9.18
N ARG A 263 17.17 0.78 10.49
CA ARG A 263 18.16 -0.14 11.08
C ARG A 263 17.77 -1.58 10.80
N LEU A 264 16.51 -1.96 11.02
CA LEU A 264 16.01 -3.31 10.81
C LEU A 264 15.99 -3.74 9.34
N LEU A 265 15.67 -2.82 8.42
CA LEU A 265 15.65 -3.09 6.97
C LEU A 265 17.06 -3.35 6.40
N ASN A 266 18.12 -2.92 7.08
CA ASN A 266 19.50 -3.09 6.65
C ASN A 266 20.28 -4.11 7.50
N ASP A 267 19.60 -4.84 8.39
CA ASP A 267 20.23 -5.85 9.25
C ASP A 267 20.38 -7.19 8.50
N ASP A 268 21.53 -7.84 8.66
CA ASP A 268 21.81 -9.14 8.05
C ASP A 268 20.93 -10.27 8.64
N HIS A 269 20.39 -10.07 9.85
CA HIS A 269 19.55 -11.00 10.59
C HIS A 269 18.23 -10.34 11.03
N PRO A 270 17.35 -10.00 10.07
CA PRO A 270 16.19 -9.14 10.33
C PRO A 270 15.22 -9.74 11.37
N GLY A 271 15.10 -11.07 11.45
CA GLY A 271 14.27 -11.74 12.46
C GLY A 271 14.71 -11.50 13.90
N VAL A 272 16.01 -11.68 14.16
CA VAL A 272 16.60 -11.47 15.49
C VAL A 272 16.56 -9.99 15.84
N ALA A 273 16.86 -9.12 14.88
CA ALA A 273 16.83 -7.68 15.06
C ALA A 273 15.42 -7.17 15.43
N VAL A 274 14.37 -7.68 14.77
CA VAL A 274 12.97 -7.37 15.09
C VAL A 274 12.59 -7.86 16.48
N SER A 275 12.91 -9.12 16.82
CA SER A 275 12.62 -9.67 18.16
C SER A 275 13.24 -8.81 19.25
N ARG A 276 14.52 -8.43 19.08
CA ARG A 276 15.22 -7.53 20.00
C ARG A 276 14.56 -6.16 20.09
N ALA A 277 14.22 -5.54 18.97
CA ALA A 277 13.55 -4.23 18.95
C ALA A 277 12.17 -4.25 19.64
N VAL A 278 11.47 -5.38 19.65
CA VAL A 278 10.22 -5.54 20.43
C VAL A 278 10.50 -5.64 21.93
N VAL A 279 11.54 -6.37 22.34
CA VAL A 279 11.91 -6.51 23.76
C VAL A 279 12.48 -5.21 24.33
N ASP A 280 13.34 -4.55 23.56
CA ASP A 280 13.85 -3.21 23.84
C ASP A 280 12.76 -2.14 23.65
N GLY A 281 11.63 -2.55 23.07
CA GLY A 281 10.36 -1.88 22.74
C GLY A 281 10.50 -0.56 22.01
N GLU A 282 11.46 -0.54 21.09
CA GLU A 282 11.50 0.34 19.93
C GLU A 282 10.39 -0.02 18.91
N ILE A 283 9.89 -1.27 18.98
CA ILE A 283 8.67 -1.72 18.33
C ILE A 283 7.61 -1.98 19.40
N ARG A 284 6.43 -1.38 19.21
CA ARG A 284 5.23 -1.67 20.01
C ARG A 284 4.21 -2.43 19.18
N ILE A 285 3.54 -3.41 19.79
CA ILE A 285 2.50 -4.20 19.13
C ILE A 285 1.23 -4.16 19.97
N ASP A 286 0.16 -3.67 19.36
CA ASP A 286 -1.15 -3.53 19.97
C ASP A 286 -2.18 -4.39 19.22
N GLY A 287 -2.97 -5.16 19.97
CA GLY A 287 -4.07 -5.94 19.41
C GLY A 287 -5.27 -5.06 19.05
N ILE A 288 -5.79 -5.21 17.83
CA ILE A 288 -7.01 -4.52 17.37
C ILE A 288 -8.23 -5.42 17.57
N GLY A 289 -9.29 -4.86 18.16
CA GLY A 289 -10.53 -5.57 18.45
C GLY A 289 -10.51 -6.33 19.79
N ARG A 290 -11.68 -6.82 20.23
CA ARG A 290 -11.88 -7.31 21.61
C ARG A 290 -10.99 -8.51 21.98
N TYR A 291 -10.83 -9.46 21.07
CA TYR A 291 -10.05 -10.67 21.34
C TYR A 291 -8.54 -10.37 21.35
N ASN A 292 -8.05 -9.72 20.30
CA ASN A 292 -6.62 -9.45 20.18
C ASN A 292 -6.13 -8.39 21.17
N ALA A 293 -6.94 -7.40 21.54
CA ALA A 293 -6.55 -6.45 22.59
C ALA A 293 -6.22 -7.16 23.92
N VAL A 294 -7.02 -8.16 24.32
CA VAL A 294 -6.76 -8.93 25.55
C VAL A 294 -5.52 -9.81 25.41
N LYS A 295 -5.39 -10.53 24.28
CA LYS A 295 -4.21 -11.37 23.97
C LYS A 295 -2.92 -10.56 24.07
N TRP A 296 -2.88 -9.38 23.46
CA TRP A 296 -1.69 -8.54 23.43
C TRP A 296 -1.41 -7.83 24.75
N LEU A 297 -2.44 -7.46 25.54
CA LEU A 297 -2.26 -6.86 26.85
C LEU A 297 -1.43 -7.74 27.80
N PHE A 298 -1.67 -9.05 27.80
CA PHE A 298 -0.89 -9.99 28.62
C PHE A 298 0.57 -10.07 28.16
N LEU A 299 0.79 -10.11 26.83
CA LEU A 299 2.13 -10.22 26.26
C LEU A 299 2.95 -8.94 26.46
N THR A 300 2.35 -7.76 26.25
CA THR A 300 3.01 -6.47 26.49
C THR A 300 3.39 -6.31 27.95
N THR A 301 2.53 -6.74 28.89
CA THR A 301 2.85 -6.69 30.33
C THR A 301 4.06 -7.57 30.67
N ALA A 302 4.15 -8.75 30.07
CA ALA A 302 5.31 -9.63 30.26
C ALA A 302 6.60 -9.01 29.68
N LEU A 303 6.52 -8.44 28.48
CA LEU A 303 7.65 -7.75 27.84
C LEU A 303 8.13 -6.54 28.64
N ASP A 304 7.21 -5.71 29.15
CA ASP A 304 7.55 -4.55 29.98
C ASP A 304 8.23 -4.97 31.29
N THR A 305 7.81 -6.10 31.88
CA THR A 305 8.45 -6.66 33.07
C THR A 305 9.89 -7.11 32.77
N ILE A 306 10.12 -7.79 31.65
CA ILE A 306 11.46 -8.21 31.20
C ILE A 306 12.35 -6.98 31.00
N ARG A 307 11.83 -5.95 30.34
CA ARG A 307 12.53 -4.68 30.10
C ARG A 307 12.89 -3.97 31.41
N GLU A 308 11.97 -3.90 32.36
CA GLU A 308 12.22 -3.27 33.67
C GLU A 308 13.34 -4.01 34.42
N ILE A 309 13.34 -5.35 34.38
CA ILE A 309 14.40 -6.17 34.97
C ILE A 309 15.74 -5.91 34.26
N ALA A 310 15.78 -5.93 32.93
CA ALA A 310 17.00 -5.70 32.16
C ALA A 310 17.61 -4.31 32.44
N SER A 311 16.78 -3.26 32.45
CA SER A 311 17.22 -1.90 32.73
C SER A 311 17.75 -1.71 34.16
N ARG A 312 17.19 -2.42 35.15
CA ARG A 312 17.64 -2.36 36.54
C ARG A 312 18.98 -3.06 36.79
N PHE A 313 19.27 -4.12 36.05
CA PHE A 313 20.47 -4.95 36.28
C PHE A 313 21.62 -4.69 35.30
N GLY A 314 21.45 -3.77 34.34
CA GLY A 314 22.49 -3.46 33.34
C GLY A 314 22.87 -4.66 32.47
N LEU A 315 22.03 -5.70 32.43
CA LEU A 315 22.21 -6.82 31.53
C LEU A 315 21.83 -6.37 30.13
N MET A 316 22.76 -6.48 29.17
CA MET A 316 22.36 -6.62 27.78
C MET A 316 21.42 -7.83 27.71
N VAL A 317 20.22 -7.63 27.15
CA VAL A 317 19.29 -8.71 26.86
C VAL A 317 19.91 -9.58 25.76
N PHE A 318 20.80 -10.48 26.15
CA PHE A 318 21.15 -11.65 25.36
C PHE A 318 20.09 -12.69 25.66
N CYS A 319 19.12 -12.86 24.77
CA CYS A 319 18.24 -14.02 24.81
C CYS A 319 18.34 -14.78 23.48
N LEU A 320 18.41 -16.11 23.66
CA LEU A 320 18.37 -17.17 22.66
C LEU A 320 17.23 -16.99 21.66
#